data_AF-D9VYU1-F1
#
_entry.id   AF-D9VYU1-F1
#
_cell.length_a   1.000
_cell.length_b   1.000
_cell.length_c   1.000
_cell.angle_alpha   90.00
_cell.angle_beta   90.00
_cell.angle_gamma   90.00
#
_symmetry.space_group_name_H-M   'P 1'
#
loop_
_entity.id
_entity.type
_entity.pdbx_description
1 polymer ?
#
loop_
_entity_poly.entity_id
_entity_poly.type
_entity_poly.pdbx_seq_one_letter_code
_entity_poly.pdbx_strand_id
1 'polypeptide(L)'
;MDTILSVDKILTDIAWFFVVGIVIAGVILAGFKLGQRVREKEPPPPTPESQPHLPEGGAVHEVREERDPVEIPEGGLRPHEMQGYGNFGSTTSDHADQVRAERESGYEKPEGPGPHPQPGAPPDAGRGAHA
;
A
#
# COMPACT_ATOMS: atom_id res chain seq x y z
N MET A 1 -32.61 57.18 -9.80
CA MET A 1 -31.90 57.06 -8.50
C MET A 1 -31.72 55.59 -8.10
N ASP A 2 -32.47 54.69 -8.71
CA ASP A 2 -32.50 53.25 -8.41
C ASP A 2 -31.24 52.50 -8.87
N THR A 3 -30.58 52.97 -9.93
CA THR A 3 -29.36 52.37 -10.48
C THR A 3 -28.15 52.55 -9.56
N ILE A 4 -28.04 53.69 -8.86
CA ILE A 4 -26.92 53.96 -7.92
C ILE A 4 -27.08 53.08 -6.67
N LEU A 5 -28.29 53.03 -6.10
CA LEU A 5 -28.61 52.13 -4.98
C LEU A 5 -28.41 50.64 -5.35
N SER A 6 -28.67 50.24 -6.59
CA SER A 6 -28.42 48.88 -7.07
C SER A 6 -26.92 48.56 -7.20
N VAL A 7 -26.10 49.50 -7.66
CA VAL A 7 -24.65 49.30 -7.82
C VAL A 7 -23.95 49.22 -6.46
N ASP A 8 -24.31 50.09 -5.52
CA ASP A 8 -23.76 50.08 -4.15
C ASP A 8 -24.08 48.76 -3.42
N LYS A 9 -25.29 48.22 -3.64
CA LYS A 9 -25.68 46.92 -3.09
C LYS A 9 -24.85 45.77 -3.68
N ILE A 10 -24.65 45.75 -5.00
CA ILE A 10 -23.81 44.73 -5.66
C ILE A 10 -22.37 44.78 -5.14
N LEU A 11 -21.79 45.97 -5.03
CA LEU A 11 -20.44 46.16 -4.48
C LEU A 11 -20.33 45.67 -3.04
N THR A 12 -21.34 45.95 -2.22
CA THR A 12 -21.41 45.51 -0.82
C THR A 12 -21.52 43.98 -0.73
N ASP A 13 -22.37 43.36 -1.54
CA ASP A 13 -22.56 41.91 -1.58
C ASP A 13 -21.26 41.21 -2.01
N ILE A 14 -20.59 41.71 -3.05
CA ILE A 14 -19.29 41.19 -3.51
C ILE A 14 -18.25 41.30 -2.38
N ALA A 15 -18.14 42.46 -1.73
CA ALA A 15 -17.22 42.64 -0.61
C ALA A 15 -17.51 41.66 0.53
N TRP A 16 -18.79 41.43 0.84
CA TRP A 16 -19.21 40.46 1.85
C TRP A 16 -18.80 39.03 1.50
N PHE A 17 -18.98 38.61 0.24
CA PHE A 17 -18.54 37.28 -0.21
C PHE A 17 -17.02 37.10 -0.07
N PHE A 18 -16.22 38.12 -0.38
CA PHE A 18 -14.77 38.07 -0.16
C PHE A 18 -14.42 37.96 1.32
N VAL A 19 -15.07 38.73 2.19
CA VAL A 19 -14.85 38.64 3.64
C VAL A 19 -15.17 37.24 4.15
N VAL A 20 -16.34 36.70 3.78
CA VAL A 20 -16.74 35.33 4.17
C VAL A 20 -15.75 34.31 3.62
N GLY A 21 -15.32 34.44 2.36
CA GLY A 21 -14.32 33.55 1.75
C GLY A 21 -12.99 33.57 2.51
N ILE A 22 -12.51 34.75 2.92
CA ILE A 22 -11.28 34.91 3.71
C ILE A 22 -11.44 34.27 5.09
N VAL A 23 -12.59 34.46 5.75
CA VAL A 23 -12.86 33.82 7.06
C VAL A 23 -12.81 32.30 6.93
N ILE A 24 -13.48 31.73 5.92
CA ILE A 24 -13.47 30.28 5.68
C ILE A 24 -12.05 29.78 5.41
N ALA A 25 -11.30 30.46 4.55
CA ALA A 25 -9.91 30.12 4.26
C ALA A 25 -9.04 30.18 5.54
N GLY A 26 -9.24 31.20 6.39
CA GLY A 26 -8.56 31.33 7.67
C GLY A 26 -8.87 30.20 8.63
N VAL A 27 -10.13 29.77 8.72
CA VAL A 27 -10.55 28.62 9.53
C VAL A 27 -9.88 27.32 9.05
N ILE A 28 -9.87 27.07 7.75
CA ILE A 28 -9.22 25.88 7.17
C ILE A 28 -7.70 25.90 7.47
N LEU A 29 -7.05 27.05 7.27
CA LEU A 29 -5.63 27.20 7.54
C LEU A 29 -5.29 27.02 9.03
N ALA A 30 -6.15 27.50 9.93
CA ALA A 30 -6.01 27.26 11.36
C ALA A 30 -6.12 25.78 11.70
N GLY A 31 -7.07 25.05 11.10
CA GLY A 31 -7.19 23.60 11.23
C GLY A 31 -5.94 22.86 10.74
N PHE A 32 -5.40 23.25 9.57
CA PHE A 32 -4.16 22.69 9.04
C PHE A 32 -2.98 22.93 9.99
N LYS A 33 -2.81 24.16 10.50
CA LYS A 33 -1.74 24.48 11.47
C LYS A 33 -1.89 23.73 12.79
N LEU A 34 -3.12 23.48 13.24
CA LEU A 34 -3.35 22.65 14.42
C LEU A 34 -2.91 21.21 14.18
N GLY A 35 -3.25 20.63 13.02
CA GLY A 35 -2.79 19.30 12.61
C GLY A 35 -1.27 19.20 12.52
N GLN A 36 -0.60 20.20 11.95
CA GLN A 36 0.87 20.26 11.93
C GLN A 36 1.47 20.27 13.34
N ARG A 37 0.95 21.09 14.26
CA ARG A 37 1.41 21.12 15.66
C ARG A 37 1.20 19.80 16.41
N VAL A 38 0.16 19.04 16.06
CA VAL A 38 -0.05 17.70 16.64
C VAL A 38 1.04 16.75 16.14
N ARG A 39 1.31 16.73 14.83
CA ARG A 39 2.38 15.92 14.23
C ARG A 39 3.78 16.28 14.72
N GLU A 40 4.04 17.54 15.04
CA GLU A 40 5.32 17.97 15.64
C GLU A 40 5.58 17.39 17.03
N LYS A 41 4.53 16.92 17.73
CA LYS A 41 4.67 16.22 19.02
C LYS A 41 4.94 14.73 18.84
N GLU A 42 4.73 14.19 17.64
CA GLU A 42 5.06 12.81 17.32
C GLU A 42 6.57 12.70 17.07
N PRO A 43 7.20 11.57 17.43
CA PRO A 43 8.59 11.34 17.09
C PRO A 43 8.78 11.39 15.56
N PRO A 44 9.94 11.87 15.08
CA PRO A 44 10.22 11.92 13.65
C PRO A 44 10.16 10.50 13.06
N PRO A 45 9.81 10.36 11.77
CA PRO A 45 9.90 9.08 11.08
C PRO A 45 11.28 8.45 11.29
N PRO A 46 11.35 7.11 11.42
CA PRO A 46 12.61 6.41 11.61
C PRO A 46 13.60 6.78 10.49
N THR A 47 14.84 7.06 10.86
CA THR A 47 15.92 7.23 9.90
C THR A 47 16.21 5.90 9.20
N PRO A 48 16.77 5.91 7.97
CA PRO A 48 17.17 4.67 7.30
C PRO A 48 18.09 3.80 8.17
N GLU A 49 18.92 4.45 9.00
CA GLU A 49 19.88 3.78 9.87
C GLU A 49 19.22 3.16 11.10
N SER A 50 18.04 3.68 11.48
CA SER A 50 17.20 3.09 12.52
C SER A 50 16.31 1.96 12.00
N GLN A 51 16.35 1.67 10.69
CA GLN A 51 15.67 0.48 10.18
C GLN A 51 16.27 -0.77 10.84
N PRO A 52 15.45 -1.80 11.08
CA PRO A 52 15.94 -3.09 11.55
C PRO A 52 17.02 -3.63 10.62
N HIS A 53 18.23 -3.84 11.16
CA HIS A 53 19.30 -4.52 10.46
C HIS A 53 19.15 -6.03 10.60
N LEU A 54 19.73 -6.76 9.65
CA LEU A 54 19.85 -8.21 9.76
C LEU A 54 20.61 -8.55 11.06
N PRO A 55 20.15 -9.55 11.84
CA PRO A 55 20.90 -9.99 13.01
C PRO A 55 22.26 -10.57 12.58
N GLU A 56 23.21 -10.71 13.51
CA GLU A 56 24.57 -11.20 13.23
C GLU A 56 24.59 -12.56 12.49
N GLY A 57 23.56 -13.39 12.71
CA GLY A 57 23.37 -14.67 12.04
C GLY A 57 22.81 -14.60 10.61
N GLY A 58 22.61 -13.40 10.05
CA GLY A 58 21.97 -13.20 8.74
C GLY A 58 20.45 -13.16 8.81
N ALA A 59 19.78 -13.22 7.65
CA ALA A 59 18.32 -13.14 7.60
C ALA A 59 17.69 -14.31 8.35
N VAL A 60 16.71 -14.03 9.22
CA VAL A 60 15.79 -15.08 9.66
C VAL A 60 14.98 -15.46 8.43
N HIS A 61 15.30 -16.61 7.84
CA HIS A 61 14.55 -17.11 6.71
C HIS A 61 13.11 -17.39 7.14
N GLU A 62 12.17 -16.98 6.30
CA GLU A 62 10.77 -17.31 6.47
C GLU A 62 10.58 -18.83 6.37
N VAL A 63 9.82 -19.41 7.30
CA VAL A 63 9.32 -20.78 7.16
C VAL A 63 8.29 -20.75 6.03
N ARG A 64 8.66 -21.31 4.88
CA ARG A 64 7.79 -21.37 3.71
C ARG A 64 7.03 -22.68 3.69
N GLU A 65 5.74 -22.63 3.99
CA GLU A 65 4.83 -23.76 3.85
C GLU A 65 4.15 -23.72 2.48
N GLU A 66 4.19 -24.83 1.75
CA GLU A 66 3.33 -25.05 0.58
C GLU A 66 2.09 -25.84 1.04
N ARG A 67 0.93 -25.50 0.47
CA ARG A 67 -0.35 -26.16 0.80
C ARG A 67 -0.66 -27.20 -0.25
N ASP A 68 -1.06 -28.40 0.19
CA ASP A 68 -1.58 -29.40 -0.74
C ASP A 68 -2.88 -28.88 -1.36
N PRO A 69 -3.02 -28.91 -2.70
CA PRO A 69 -4.26 -28.57 -3.35
C PRO A 69 -5.34 -29.59 -2.97
N VAL A 70 -6.51 -29.10 -2.59
CA VAL A 70 -7.66 -29.97 -2.32
C VAL A 70 -8.29 -30.38 -3.66
N GLU A 71 -8.49 -31.67 -3.86
CA GLU A 71 -9.15 -32.21 -5.05
C GLU A 71 -10.59 -31.72 -5.13
N ILE A 72 -10.91 -31.02 -6.22
CA ILE A 72 -12.27 -30.57 -6.54
C ILE A 72 -12.82 -31.50 -7.63
N PRO A 73 -14.02 -32.07 -7.47
CA PRO A 73 -14.61 -32.93 -8.50
C PRO A 73 -14.82 -32.17 -9.82
N GLU A 74 -14.71 -32.88 -10.95
CA GLU A 74 -14.79 -32.29 -12.31
C GLU A 74 -16.09 -31.51 -12.59
N GLY A 75 -17.17 -31.82 -11.87
CA GLY A 75 -18.46 -31.11 -11.95
C GLY A 75 -18.52 -29.81 -11.13
N GLY A 76 -17.44 -29.45 -10.42
CA GLY A 76 -17.40 -28.33 -9.48
C GLY A 76 -18.19 -28.60 -8.19
N LEU A 77 -18.14 -27.64 -7.27
CA LEU A 77 -18.88 -27.66 -6.01
C LEU A 77 -19.78 -26.43 -5.94
N ARG A 78 -21.05 -26.60 -5.56
CA ARG A 78 -21.93 -25.48 -5.22
C ARG A 78 -21.49 -24.89 -3.88
N PRO A 79 -21.81 -23.62 -3.58
CA PRO A 79 -21.36 -22.96 -2.35
C PRO A 79 -21.69 -23.71 -1.04
N HIS A 80 -22.81 -24.43 -0.98
CA HIS A 80 -23.20 -25.23 0.19
C HIS A 80 -22.49 -26.61 0.26
N GLU A 81 -21.82 -27.01 -0.81
CA GLU A 81 -21.03 -28.25 -0.91
C GLU A 81 -19.55 -27.99 -0.60
N MET A 82 -19.14 -26.73 -0.52
CA MET A 82 -17.79 -26.33 -0.13
C MET A 82 -17.63 -26.44 1.40
N GLN A 83 -16.77 -27.34 1.86
CA GLN A 83 -16.45 -27.46 3.28
C GLN A 83 -15.74 -26.19 3.79
N GLY A 84 -15.89 -25.90 5.09
CA GLY A 84 -15.24 -24.75 5.73
C GLY A 84 -15.69 -23.38 5.20
N TYR A 85 -16.91 -23.25 4.67
CA TYR A 85 -17.42 -22.02 4.05
C TYR A 85 -16.58 -21.51 2.85
N GLY A 86 -15.99 -22.44 2.08
CA GLY A 86 -15.07 -22.11 0.99
C GLY A 86 -13.61 -22.04 1.42
N ASN A 87 -13.32 -22.23 2.70
CA ASN A 87 -11.97 -22.48 3.19
C ASN A 87 -11.74 -23.99 3.27
N PHE A 88 -11.37 -24.59 2.14
CA PHE A 88 -10.94 -25.99 2.12
C PHE A 88 -9.71 -26.11 3.03
N GLY A 89 -9.81 -26.93 4.08
CA GLY A 89 -8.69 -27.18 4.97
C GLY A 89 -7.58 -27.89 4.20
N SER A 90 -6.60 -27.13 3.71
CA SER A 90 -5.42 -27.69 3.07
C SER A 90 -4.39 -28.07 4.13
N THR A 91 -3.87 -29.29 4.02
CA THR A 91 -2.74 -29.74 4.81
C THR A 91 -1.46 -29.09 4.30
N THR A 92 -0.50 -28.92 5.19
CA THR A 92 0.86 -28.56 4.78
C THR A 92 1.44 -29.74 4.02
N SER A 93 2.01 -29.49 2.85
CA SER A 93 2.57 -30.56 2.00
C SER A 93 3.79 -31.19 2.65
N ASP A 94 3.90 -32.51 2.61
CA ASP A 94 5.10 -33.24 3.08
C ASP A 94 6.33 -33.02 2.17
N HIS A 95 6.11 -32.52 0.95
CA HIS A 95 7.13 -32.33 -0.09
C HIS A 95 7.10 -30.92 -0.71
N ALA A 96 7.05 -29.89 0.14
CA ALA A 96 6.90 -28.50 -0.27
C ALA A 96 7.90 -28.04 -1.36
N ASP A 97 9.16 -28.48 -1.28
CA ASP A 97 10.19 -28.08 -2.26
C ASP A 97 9.96 -28.68 -3.65
N GLN A 98 9.44 -29.91 -3.72
CA GLN A 98 9.13 -30.57 -5.00
C GLN A 98 7.90 -29.92 -5.65
N VAL A 99 6.85 -29.69 -4.87
CA VAL A 99 5.63 -29.01 -5.34
C VAL A 99 5.96 -27.61 -5.86
N ARG A 100 6.84 -26.89 -5.17
CA ARG A 100 7.34 -25.60 -5.65
C ARG A 100 8.13 -25.75 -6.94
N ALA A 101 9.10 -26.65 -6.99
CA ALA A 101 9.92 -26.86 -8.17
C ALA A 101 9.07 -27.21 -9.39
N GLU A 102 8.01 -28.01 -9.22
CA GLU A 102 7.04 -28.32 -10.25
C GLU A 102 6.25 -27.07 -10.68
N ARG A 103 5.70 -26.29 -9.73
CA ARG A 103 5.00 -25.02 -10.00
C ARG A 103 5.88 -24.03 -10.76
N GLU A 104 7.16 -23.96 -10.41
CA GLU A 104 8.15 -23.05 -11.01
C GLU A 104 8.80 -23.61 -12.28
N SER A 105 8.71 -24.91 -12.55
CA SER A 105 9.36 -25.57 -13.68
C SER A 105 8.92 -25.04 -15.05
N GLY A 106 7.71 -24.46 -15.13
CA GLY A 106 7.17 -23.82 -16.33
C GLY A 106 7.32 -22.30 -16.36
N TYR A 107 7.99 -21.69 -15.37
CA TYR A 107 8.19 -20.24 -15.33
C TYR A 107 9.35 -19.85 -16.26
N GLU A 108 9.03 -19.38 -17.46
CA GLU A 108 10.00 -18.64 -18.27
C GLU A 108 10.12 -17.22 -17.72
N LYS A 109 11.34 -16.84 -17.30
CA LYS A 109 11.64 -15.47 -16.91
C LYS A 109 11.39 -14.56 -18.13
N PRO A 110 10.49 -13.57 -18.06
CA PRO A 110 10.23 -12.72 -19.20
C PRO A 110 11.51 -12.00 -19.60
N GLU A 111 11.93 -12.15 -20.86
CA GLU A 111 13.03 -11.40 -21.47
C GLU A 111 12.59 -9.95 -21.70
N GLY A 112 12.55 -9.17 -20.63
CA GLY A 112 12.29 -7.74 -20.66
C GLY A 112 13.45 -6.98 -20.00
N PRO A 113 13.46 -5.63 -20.11
CA PRO A 113 14.31 -4.82 -19.25
C PRO A 113 14.11 -5.28 -17.80
N GLY A 114 15.20 -5.61 -17.11
CA GLY A 114 15.14 -6.12 -15.74
C GLY A 114 14.28 -5.21 -14.84
N PRO A 115 13.78 -5.72 -13.70
CA PRO A 115 12.94 -4.94 -12.81
C PRO A 115 13.58 -3.56 -12.59
N HIS A 116 12.79 -2.49 -12.76
CA HIS A 116 13.30 -1.14 -12.55
C HIS A 116 14.03 -1.10 -11.20
N PRO A 117 15.26 -0.56 -11.13
CA PRO A 117 15.97 -0.43 -9.88
C PRO A 117 15.03 0.22 -8.87
N GLN A 118 14.71 -0.50 -7.78
CA GLN A 118 13.90 0.09 -6.73
C GLN A 118 14.67 1.31 -6.22
N PRO A 119 14.04 2.49 -6.11
CA PRO A 119 14.71 3.68 -5.60
C PRO A 119 15.35 3.38 -4.23
N GLY A 120 16.69 3.42 -4.15
CA GLY A 120 17.45 3.08 -2.94
C GLY A 120 18.11 1.69 -2.93
N ALA A 121 17.94 0.87 -3.98
CA ALA A 121 18.64 -0.40 -4.07
C ALA A 121 20.16 -0.21 -4.24
N PRO A 122 21.00 -0.99 -3.53
CA PRO A 122 22.45 -1.04 -3.76
C PRO A 122 22.79 -1.30 -5.24
N PRO A 123 23.92 -0.77 -5.75
CA PRO A 123 24.30 -0.87 -7.18
C PRO A 123 24.47 -2.32 -7.69
N ASP A 124 24.52 -3.30 -6.80
CA ASP A 124 24.69 -4.74 -7.07
C ASP A 124 23.42 -5.58 -6.77
N ALA A 125 22.30 -4.96 -6.40
CA ALA A 125 21.06 -5.62 -5.98
C ALA A 125 20.39 -6.53 -7.03
N GLY A 126 20.93 -6.61 -8.25
CA GLY A 126 20.49 -7.54 -9.30
C GLY A 126 21.57 -8.47 -9.83
N ARG A 127 22.81 -8.44 -9.29
CA ARG A 127 23.97 -9.17 -9.82
C ARG A 127 24.31 -10.44 -9.03
N GLY A 128 23.82 -10.61 -7.80
CA GLY A 128 24.29 -11.65 -6.87
C GLY A 128 23.32 -12.78 -6.49
N ALA A 129 22.07 -12.77 -6.92
CA ALA A 129 21.07 -13.74 -6.42
C ALA A 129 21.12 -15.14 -7.07
N HIS A 130 22.17 -15.45 -7.83
CA HIS A 130 22.35 -16.73 -8.50
C HIS A 130 23.75 -17.28 -8.21
N ALA A 131 23.92 -17.91 -7.05
CA ALA A 131 24.99 -18.86 -6.74
C ALA A 131 24.42 -19.99 -5.89
#